data_AF-A0A919VQ00-F1
#
_entry.id   AF-A0A919VQ00-F1
#
_cell.length_a   1.000
_cell.length_b   1.000
_cell.length_c   1.000
_cell.angle_alpha   90.00
_cell.angle_beta   90.00
_cell.angle_gamma   90.00
#
_symmetry.space_group_name_H-M   'P 1'
#
loop_
_entity.id
_entity.type
_entity.pdbx_description
1 polymer ?
#
loop_
_entity_poly.entity_id
_entity_poly.type
_entity_poly.pdbx_seq_one_letter_code
_entity_poly.pdbx_strand_id
1 'polypeptide(L)'
;MPKGVDPHQQPDAVRRRNLRRLYGITPEQYDDMRARQDFRCAICKRQESEIERRPGGRPRKDGLVTLPMALQVDHCHGSGAVRKLLCGPCNRILGNASEDITRLQACIEYLRSFGAE
;
A
#
# COMPACT_ATOMS: atom_id res chain seq x y z
N MET A 1 19.50 -9.14 25.87
CA MET A 1 18.32 -8.75 25.07
C MET A 1 18.79 -8.42 23.67
N PRO A 2 18.36 -9.13 22.62
CA PRO A 2 18.85 -8.85 21.28
C PRO A 2 18.31 -7.48 20.84
N LYS A 3 19.23 -6.61 20.44
CA LYS A 3 18.96 -5.26 19.98
C LYS A 3 18.04 -5.33 18.77
N GLY A 4 16.96 -4.55 18.81
CA GLY A 4 15.91 -4.52 17.80
C GLY A 4 16.50 -4.29 16.42
N VAL A 5 16.14 -5.17 15.49
CA VAL A 5 16.37 -4.97 14.07
C VAL A 5 15.55 -3.74 13.67
N ASP A 6 16.22 -2.72 13.14
CA ASP A 6 15.56 -1.57 12.54
C ASP A 6 14.60 -2.08 11.43
N PRO A 7 13.27 -1.89 11.57
CA PRO A 7 12.28 -2.40 10.63
C PRO A 7 12.33 -1.72 9.25
N HIS A 8 13.25 -0.78 9.03
CA HIS A 8 13.48 -0.13 7.73
C HIS A 8 14.51 -0.86 6.84
N GLN A 9 15.24 -1.84 7.36
CA GLN A 9 16.18 -2.65 6.57
C GLN A 9 15.47 -3.85 5.92
N GLN A 10 14.61 -3.60 4.94
CA GLN A 10 14.35 -4.64 3.94
C GLN A 10 15.66 -4.88 3.18
N PRO A 11 16.04 -6.11 2.80
CA PRO A 11 17.22 -6.30 1.97
C PRO A 11 17.00 -5.50 0.68
N ASP A 12 17.75 -4.41 0.50
CA ASP A 12 17.51 -3.39 -0.54
C ASP A 12 17.35 -4.01 -1.94
N ALA A 13 18.06 -5.12 -2.18
CA ALA A 13 17.96 -5.91 -3.40
C ALA A 13 16.54 -6.46 -3.66
N VAL A 14 15.84 -6.97 -2.64
CA VAL A 14 14.49 -7.55 -2.78
C VAL A 14 13.48 -6.45 -3.08
N ARG A 15 13.54 -5.34 -2.34
CA ARG A 15 12.68 -4.17 -2.55
C ARG A 15 12.87 -3.61 -3.96
N ARG A 16 14.11 -3.36 -4.36
CA ARG A 16 14.47 -2.88 -5.71
C ARG A 16 13.98 -3.82 -6.80
N ARG A 17 14.20 -5.14 -6.66
CA ARG A 17 13.72 -6.14 -7.61
C ARG A 17 12.20 -6.14 -7.73
N ASN A 18 11.48 -6.10 -6.61
CA ASN A 18 10.02 -6.16 -6.61
C ASN A 18 9.40 -4.90 -7.22
N LEU A 19 9.88 -3.71 -6.86
CA LEU A 19 9.41 -2.45 -7.44
C LEU A 19 9.59 -2.43 -8.95
N ARG A 20 10.77 -2.84 -9.43
CA ARG A 20 11.05 -2.91 -10.86
C ARG A 20 10.18 -3.95 -11.58
N ARG A 21 10.06 -5.16 -11.02
CA ARG A 21 9.32 -6.26 -11.66
C ARG A 21 7.82 -6.04 -11.69
N LEU A 22 7.24 -5.52 -10.60
CA LEU A 22 5.80 -5.42 -10.45
C LEU A 22 5.23 -4.10 -10.95
N TYR A 23 6.00 -3.01 -10.85
CA TYR A 23 5.50 -1.66 -11.10
C TYR A 23 6.36 -0.86 -12.07
N GLY A 24 7.50 -1.39 -12.52
CA GLY A 24 8.40 -0.69 -13.45
C GLY A 24 9.11 0.53 -12.85
N ILE A 25 9.12 0.68 -11.52
CA ILE A 25 9.73 1.85 -10.85
C ILE A 25 10.97 1.47 -10.04
N THR A 26 11.85 2.45 -9.83
CA THR A 26 13.01 2.33 -8.94
C THR A 26 12.64 2.68 -7.49
N PRO A 27 13.45 2.27 -6.50
CA PRO A 27 13.29 2.73 -5.11
C PRO A 27 13.25 4.26 -4.99
N GLU A 28 14.11 4.94 -5.75
CA GLU A 28 14.23 6.40 -5.74
C GLU A 28 12.96 7.06 -6.27
N GLN A 29 12.38 6.53 -7.36
CA GLN A 29 11.07 6.99 -7.86
C GLN A 29 9.95 6.76 -6.85
N TYR A 30 9.96 5.64 -6.13
CA TYR A 30 8.98 5.38 -5.08
C TYR A 30 9.14 6.38 -3.91
N ASP A 31 10.37 6.69 -3.50
CA ASP A 31 10.63 7.64 -2.42
C ASP A 31 10.27 9.07 -2.83
N ASP A 32 10.50 9.46 -4.10
CA ASP A 32 9.98 10.70 -4.68
C ASP A 32 8.45 10.76 -4.62
N MET A 33 7.76 9.66 -4.92
CA MET A 33 6.30 9.58 -4.80
C MET A 33 5.84 9.74 -3.35
N ARG A 34 6.55 9.15 -2.38
CA ARG A 34 6.28 9.35 -0.94
C ARG A 34 6.41 10.81 -0.55
N ALA A 35 7.52 11.44 -0.92
CA ALA A 35 7.78 12.84 -0.60
C ALA A 35 6.73 13.78 -1.24
N ARG A 36 6.39 13.59 -2.52
CA ARG A 36 5.34 14.36 -3.21
C ARG A 36 3.94 14.18 -2.61
N GLN A 37 3.70 13.10 -1.88
CA GLN A 37 2.45 12.84 -1.17
C GLN A 37 2.51 13.27 0.31
N ASP A 38 3.54 14.00 0.73
CA ASP A 38 3.75 14.36 2.14
C ASP A 38 3.72 13.12 3.06
N PHE A 39 4.23 11.98 2.56
CA PHE A 39 4.24 10.71 3.26
C PHE A 39 2.85 10.22 3.70
N ARG A 40 1.80 10.56 2.92
CA ARG A 40 0.41 10.23 3.21
C ARG A 40 -0.21 9.33 2.14
N CYS A 41 -1.22 8.56 2.56
CA CYS A 41 -2.10 7.85 1.64
C CYS A 41 -2.82 8.84 0.71
N ALA A 42 -2.80 8.60 -0.61
CA ALA A 42 -3.44 9.51 -1.55
C ALA A 42 -4.98 9.57 -1.42
N ILE A 43 -5.61 8.54 -0.84
CA ILE A 43 -7.06 8.49 -0.58
C ILE A 43 -7.40 9.06 0.79
N CYS A 44 -7.08 8.33 1.87
CA CYS A 44 -7.52 8.70 3.22
C CYS A 44 -6.64 9.72 3.95
N LYS A 45 -5.55 10.18 3.33
CA LYS A 45 -4.62 11.21 3.85
C LYS A 45 -3.91 10.90 5.18
N ARG A 46 -4.09 9.70 5.74
CA ARG A 46 -3.36 9.21 6.91
C ARG A 46 -1.84 9.18 6.65
N GLN A 47 -1.05 9.61 7.62
CA GLN A 47 0.41 9.64 7.52
C GLN A 47 1.00 8.24 7.65
N GLU A 48 2.09 7.94 6.96
CA GLU A 48 2.69 6.60 6.95
C GLU A 48 3.15 6.12 8.35
N SER A 49 3.52 7.06 9.22
CA SER A 49 3.86 6.83 10.62
C SER A 49 2.67 6.33 11.46
N GLU A 50 1.44 6.66 11.05
CA GLU A 50 0.19 6.31 11.73
C GLU A 50 -0.42 5.01 11.17
N ILE A 51 0.14 4.46 10.10
CA ILE A 51 -0.37 3.24 9.46
C ILE A 51 0.19 2.02 10.18
N GLU A 52 -0.70 1.29 10.86
CA GLU A 52 -0.36 0.01 11.47
C GLU A 52 0.08 -0.99 10.39
N ARG A 53 1.30 -1.52 10.55
CA ARG A 53 1.87 -2.54 9.67
C ARG A 53 1.71 -3.90 10.33
N ARG A 54 0.74 -4.67 9.87
CA ARG A 54 0.57 -6.05 10.32
C ARG A 54 1.37 -7.01 9.45
N PRO A 55 2.04 -8.01 10.06
CA PRO A 55 2.61 -9.12 9.31
C PRO A 55 1.57 -9.75 8.40
N GLY A 56 1.98 -10.12 7.19
CA GLY A 56 1.11 -10.77 6.24
C GLY A 56 1.89 -11.66 5.28
N GLY A 57 1.16 -12.54 4.59
CA GLY A 57 1.74 -13.51 3.68
C GLY A 57 2.25 -14.77 4.38
N ARG A 58 2.85 -15.66 3.59
CA ARG A 58 3.40 -16.93 4.07
C ARG A 58 4.58 -16.66 5.03
N PRO A 59 4.67 -17.34 6.19
CA PRO A 59 5.83 -17.25 7.07
C PRO A 59 7.12 -17.52 6.32
N ARG A 60 8.16 -16.73 6.61
CA ARG A 60 9.48 -16.98 6.04
C ARG A 60 10.08 -18.24 6.66
N LYS A 61 10.88 -18.97 5.87
CA LYS A 61 11.56 -20.20 6.32
C LYS A 61 12.56 -19.95 7.46
N ASP A 62 13.10 -18.73 7.54
CA ASP A 62 14.05 -18.29 8.56
C ASP A 62 13.37 -17.77 9.84
N GLY A 63 12.04 -17.84 9.94
CA GLY A 63 11.29 -17.38 11.10
C GLY A 63 11.18 -15.86 11.23
N LEU A 64 11.76 -15.08 10.30
CA LEU A 64 11.66 -13.62 10.34
C LEU A 64 10.28 -13.14 9.89
N VAL A 65 9.82 -12.08 10.52
CA VAL A 65 8.55 -11.41 10.19
C VAL A 65 8.74 -10.52 8.97
N THR A 66 7.84 -10.64 7.99
CA THR A 66 7.77 -9.71 6.86
C THR A 66 6.71 -8.66 7.17
N LEU A 67 7.13 -7.40 7.25
CA LEU A 67 6.20 -6.27 7.32
C LEU A 67 6.01 -5.65 5.92
N PRO A 68 4.77 -5.37 5.52
CA PRO A 68 4.52 -4.65 4.28
C PRO A 68 5.00 -3.20 4.38
N MET A 69 5.15 -2.56 3.22
CA MET A 69 5.29 -1.10 3.17
C MET A 69 4.01 -0.45 3.72
N ALA A 70 4.15 0.64 4.47
CA ALA A 70 3.01 1.39 5.00
C ALA A 70 2.13 1.95 3.87
N LEU A 71 2.78 2.48 2.82
CA LEU A 71 2.15 2.89 1.58
C LEU A 71 2.50 1.89 0.47
N GLN A 72 1.50 1.45 -0.28
CA GLN A 72 1.60 0.47 -1.35
C GLN A 72 1.44 1.17 -2.70
N VAL A 73 2.11 0.67 -3.74
CA VAL A 73 1.98 1.21 -5.10
C VAL A 73 0.64 0.80 -5.69
N ASP A 74 -0.24 1.78 -5.91
CA ASP A 74 -1.46 1.62 -6.70
C ASP A 74 -1.15 1.76 -8.18
N HIS A 75 -1.75 0.89 -8.99
CA HIS A 75 -1.56 0.86 -10.43
C HIS A 75 -2.86 0.41 -11.11
N CYS A 76 -3.08 0.85 -12.33
CA CYS A 76 -4.21 0.39 -13.12
C CYS A 76 -3.97 -1.05 -13.59
N HIS A 77 -4.93 -1.94 -13.37
CA HIS A 77 -4.81 -3.34 -13.78
C HIS A 77 -4.88 -3.56 -15.31
N GLY A 78 -5.44 -2.60 -16.06
CA GLY A 78 -5.52 -2.67 -17.52
C GLY A 78 -4.25 -2.19 -18.25
N SER A 79 -3.65 -1.09 -17.79
CA SER A 79 -2.48 -0.48 -18.44
C SER A 79 -1.15 -0.74 -17.72
N GLY A 80 -1.19 -1.20 -16.48
CA GLY A 80 -0.01 -1.28 -15.60
C GLY A 80 0.51 0.09 -15.13
N ALA A 81 -0.15 1.20 -15.52
CA ALA A 81 0.29 2.53 -15.17
C ALA A 81 0.16 2.77 -13.66
N VAL A 82 1.27 3.14 -13.02
CA VAL A 82 1.31 3.54 -11.61
C VAL A 82 0.49 4.81 -11.42
N ARG A 83 -0.38 4.83 -10.40
CA ARG A 83 -1.17 6.01 -10.04
C ARG A 83 -0.52 6.77 -8.89
N LYS A 84 -0.64 6.24 -7.67
CA LYS A 84 -0.26 6.88 -6.40
C LYS A 84 0.13 5.83 -5.37
N LEU A 85 0.55 6.27 -4.19
CA LEU A 85 0.76 5.40 -3.04
C LEU A 85 -0.44 5.43 -2.09
N LEU A 86 -0.92 4.25 -1.70
CA LEU A 86 -2.11 4.06 -0.86
C LEU A 86 -1.80 3.24 0.38
N CYS A 87 -2.50 3.47 1.48
CA CYS A 87 -2.43 2.54 2.61
C CYS A 87 -3.05 1.18 2.24
N GLY A 88 -2.64 0.11 2.92
CA GLY A 88 -3.15 -1.25 2.66
C GLY A 88 -4.69 -1.39 2.71
N PRO A 89 -5.42 -0.72 3.63
CA PRO A 89 -6.88 -0.69 3.59
C PRO A 89 -7.46 -0.04 2.33
N CYS A 90 -7.05 1.18 1.98
CA CYS A 90 -7.56 1.88 0.79
C CYS A 90 -7.25 1.13 -0.50
N ASN A 91 -6.04 0.59 -0.63
CA ASN A 91 -5.63 -0.19 -1.80
C ASN A 91 -6.51 -1.44 -1.99
N ARG A 92 -6.81 -2.16 -0.90
CA ARG A 92 -7.70 -3.33 -0.94
C ARG A 92 -9.15 -2.99 -1.26
N ILE A 93 -9.65 -1.84 -0.79
CA ILE A 93 -11.01 -1.39 -1.14
C ILE A 93 -11.13 -1.21 -2.66
N LEU A 94 -10.17 -0.53 -3.29
CA LEU A 94 -10.18 -0.38 -4.75
C LEU A 94 -10.07 -1.72 -5.48
N GLY A 95 -9.16 -2.60 -5.03
CA GLY A 95 -9.00 -3.94 -5.61
C GLY A 95 -10.27 -4.80 -5.47
N ASN A 96 -10.90 -4.80 -4.30
CA ASN A 96 -12.15 -5.55 -4.05
C ASN A 96 -13.34 -4.96 -4.81
N ALA A 97 -13.31 -3.65 -5.06
CA ALA A 97 -14.27 -3.01 -5.94
C ALA A 97 -14.02 -3.32 -7.43
N SER A 98 -12.93 -4.02 -7.76
CA SER A 98 -12.50 -4.28 -9.15
C SER A 98 -12.34 -2.99 -9.97
N GLU A 99 -12.03 -1.88 -9.29
CA GLU A 99 -11.97 -0.55 -9.89
C GLU A 99 -13.28 -0.08 -10.56
N ASP A 100 -14.41 -0.69 -10.19
CA ASP A 100 -15.75 -0.37 -10.69
C ASP A 100 -16.36 0.79 -9.89
N ILE A 101 -16.49 1.94 -10.57
CA ILE A 101 -17.06 3.16 -9.99
C ILE A 101 -18.52 2.94 -9.57
N THR A 102 -19.30 2.18 -10.34
CA THR A 102 -20.71 1.90 -10.05
C THR A 102 -20.84 1.13 -8.75
N ARG A 103 -19.96 0.14 -8.54
CA ARG A 103 -19.92 -0.64 -7.29
C ARG A 103 -19.55 0.23 -6.10
N LEU A 104 -18.56 1.12 -6.24
CA LEU A 104 -18.18 2.05 -5.17
C LEU A 104 -19.31 3.04 -4.83
N GLN A 105 -20.03 3.53 -5.84
CA GLN A 105 -21.20 4.39 -5.64
C GLN A 105 -22.32 3.65 -4.91
N ALA A 106 -22.63 2.42 -5.31
CA ALA A 106 -23.61 1.60 -4.62
C ALA A 106 -23.23 1.33 -3.14
N CYS A 107 -21.94 1.16 -2.82
CA CYS A 107 -21.49 1.07 -1.43
C CYS A 107 -21.77 2.35 -0.64
N ILE A 108 -21.57 3.53 -1.23
CA ILE A 108 -21.87 4.82 -0.60
C ILE A 108 -23.38 4.95 -0.36
N GLU A 109 -24.20 4.65 -1.36
CA GLU A 109 -25.67 4.70 -1.26
C GLU A 109 -26.19 3.74 -0.19
N TYR A 110 -25.66 2.52 -0.14
CA TYR A 110 -25.98 1.54 0.88
C TYR A 110 -25.71 2.11 2.28
N LEU A 111 -24.52 2.65 2.54
CA LEU A 111 -24.18 3.23 3.85
C LEU A 111 -25.10 4.39 4.23
N ARG A 112 -25.41 5.29 3.28
CA ARG A 112 -26.33 6.41 3.49
C ARG A 112 -27.74 5.95 3.86
N SER A 113 -28.20 4.82 3.32
CA SER A 113 -29.52 4.27 3.67
C SER A 113 -29.65 3.83 5.13
N PHE A 114 -28.52 3.68 5.85
CA PHE A 114 -28.48 3.40 7.29
C PHE A 114 -28.05 4.62 8.13
N GLY A 115 -28.04 5.84 7.56
CA GLY A 115 -27.72 7.07 8.28
C GLY A 115 -26.23 7.27 8.57
N ALA A 116 -25.34 6.63 7.81
CA ALA A 116 -23.92 6.99 7.84
C ALA A 116 -23.69 8.32 7.09
N GLU A 117 -23.00 9.26 7.74
CA GLU A 117 -22.59 10.56 7.17
C GLU A 117 -21.19 10.52 6.53
#